data_AF-A0A3D1TTM8-F1
#
_entry.id   AF-A0A3D1TTM8-F1
#
_cell.length_a   1.000
_cell.length_b   1.000
_cell.length_c   1.000
_cell.angle_alpha   90.00
_cell.angle_beta   90.00
_cell.angle_gamma   90.00
#
_symmetry.space_group_name_H-M   'P 1'
#
loop_
_entity.id
_entity.type
_entity.pdbx_description
1 polymer ?
#
loop_
_entity_poly.entity_id
_entity_poly.type
_entity_poly.pdbx_seq_one_letter_code
_entity_poly.pdbx_strand_id
1 'polypeptide(L)'
;MPEETFQFSPPNRAKMWRDLALTMSQAAALTGVSERQIQHWMDRGYILPHAHGTRKINGENLDMIVLIRQARVSGIPLRRAVAMARERLSQREEPGLDGWVSPSAVDSLVEQLMTLRSGIGSLENVLRGARPGLSAAALDGV
;
A
#
# COMPACT_ATOMS: atom_id res chain seq x y z
N MET A 1 -35.39 24.96 18.09
CA MET A 1 -34.19 24.11 18.10
C MET A 1 -33.83 23.90 16.65
N PRO A 2 -32.75 24.51 16.12
CA PRO A 2 -32.35 24.22 14.75
C PRO A 2 -31.91 22.75 14.67
N GLU A 3 -32.48 22.00 13.74
CA GLU A 3 -32.10 20.60 13.52
C GLU A 3 -30.73 20.58 12.84
N GLU A 4 -29.68 20.30 13.62
CA GLU A 4 -28.36 20.01 13.07
C GLU A 4 -28.44 18.80 12.15
N THR A 5 -28.22 19.04 10.86
CA THR A 5 -28.29 17.99 9.83
C THR A 5 -26.96 17.24 9.81
N PHE A 6 -26.95 16.02 10.36
CA PHE A 6 -25.79 15.14 10.30
C PHE A 6 -25.58 14.61 8.86
N GLN A 7 -24.35 14.70 8.33
CA GLN A 7 -23.99 14.16 7.01
C GLN A 7 -22.94 13.04 7.14
N PHE A 8 -23.22 11.89 6.50
CA PHE A 8 -22.27 10.79 6.39
C PHE A 8 -21.22 11.08 5.31
N SER A 9 -19.97 10.73 5.60
CA SER A 9 -18.90 10.69 4.59
C SER A 9 -18.75 9.28 4.01
N PRO A 10 -18.39 9.14 2.72
CA PRO A 10 -18.20 7.83 2.11
C PRO A 10 -17.05 7.06 2.78
N PRO A 11 -17.22 5.76 3.04
CA PRO A 11 -16.19 4.96 3.70
C PRO A 11 -15.02 4.69 2.76
N ASN A 12 -13.82 4.76 3.33
CA ASN A 12 -12.57 4.49 2.63
C ASN A 12 -12.32 2.98 2.51
N ARG A 13 -12.92 2.35 1.50
CA ARG A 13 -12.89 0.90 1.31
C ARG A 13 -11.47 0.36 1.11
N ALA A 14 -10.62 1.07 0.38
CA ALA A 14 -9.23 0.65 0.16
C ALA A 14 -8.44 0.57 1.48
N LYS A 15 -8.62 1.57 2.36
CA LYS A 15 -8.04 1.54 3.71
C LYS A 15 -8.58 0.38 4.53
N MET A 16 -9.91 0.25 4.58
CA MET A 16 -10.57 -0.82 5.34
C MET A 16 -10.12 -2.21 4.88
N TRP A 17 -9.88 -2.39 3.57
CA TRP A 17 -9.40 -3.64 3.00
C TRP A 17 -7.96 -3.94 3.40
N ARG A 18 -7.06 -2.94 3.36
CA ARG A 18 -5.66 -3.09 3.76
C ARG A 18 -5.50 -3.32 5.27
N ASP A 19 -6.25 -2.59 6.07
CA ASP A 19 -6.19 -2.63 7.55
C ASP A 19 -6.99 -3.80 8.14
N LEU A 20 -7.63 -4.61 7.29
CA LEU A 20 -8.41 -5.76 7.72
C LEU A 20 -7.50 -6.75 8.47
N ALA A 21 -7.93 -7.21 9.64
CA ALA A 21 -7.15 -8.09 10.50
C ALA A 21 -7.95 -9.34 10.89
N LEU A 22 -8.22 -10.21 9.92
CA LEU A 22 -8.97 -11.44 10.15
C LEU A 22 -8.11 -12.53 10.79
N THR A 23 -8.77 -13.37 11.58
CA THR A 23 -8.26 -14.68 11.98
C THR A 23 -8.36 -15.68 10.82
N MET A 24 -7.63 -16.80 10.90
CA MET A 24 -7.72 -17.87 9.90
C MET A 24 -9.13 -18.46 9.78
N SER A 25 -9.84 -18.62 10.90
CA SER A 25 -11.23 -19.12 10.91
C SER A 25 -12.20 -18.18 10.19
N GLN A 26 -12.05 -16.87 10.40
CA GLN A 26 -12.85 -15.86 9.68
C GLN A 26 -12.54 -15.87 8.18
N ALA A 27 -11.25 -15.93 7.80
CA ALA A 27 -10.87 -16.00 6.39
C ALA A 27 -11.36 -17.30 5.73
N ALA A 28 -11.31 -18.43 6.44
CA ALA A 28 -11.84 -19.71 5.98
C ALA A 28 -13.35 -19.62 5.70
N ALA A 29 -14.11 -19.05 6.63
CA ALA A 29 -15.55 -18.85 6.49
C ALA A 29 -15.90 -17.97 5.28
N LEU A 30 -15.16 -16.88 5.04
CA LEU A 30 -15.41 -15.97 3.92
C LEU A 30 -15.03 -16.55 2.56
N THR A 31 -13.95 -17.34 2.50
CA THR A 31 -13.39 -17.82 1.23
C THR A 31 -13.85 -19.21 0.83
N GLY A 32 -14.43 -19.97 1.77
CA GLY A 32 -14.80 -21.37 1.56
C GLY A 32 -13.58 -22.29 1.40
N VAL A 33 -12.44 -21.91 1.97
CA VAL A 33 -11.20 -22.69 2.08
C VAL A 33 -11.04 -23.15 3.53
N SER A 34 -10.52 -24.35 3.78
CA SER A 34 -10.28 -24.80 5.16
C SER A 34 -9.10 -24.05 5.80
N GLU A 35 -9.13 -23.87 7.13
CA GLU A 35 -8.02 -23.28 7.89
C GLU A 35 -6.69 -24.03 7.65
N ARG A 36 -6.75 -25.36 7.52
CA ARG A 36 -5.57 -26.19 7.25
C ARG A 36 -4.94 -25.87 5.89
N GLN A 37 -5.74 -25.59 4.87
CA GLN A 37 -5.23 -25.19 3.55
C GLN A 37 -4.59 -23.79 3.62
N ILE A 38 -5.23 -22.84 4.31
CA ILE A 38 -4.69 -21.49 4.51
C ILE A 38 -3.35 -21.58 5.26
N GLN A 39 -3.30 -22.33 6.37
CA GLN A 39 -2.09 -22.57 7.13
C GLN A 39 -0.98 -23.18 6.26
N HIS A 40 -1.30 -24.22 5.49
CA HIS A 40 -0.36 -24.84 4.57
C HIS A 40 0.21 -23.85 3.54
N TRP A 41 -0.63 -22.97 2.99
CA TRP A 41 -0.18 -21.95 2.04
C TRP A 41 0.69 -20.87 2.69
N MET A 42 0.39 -20.50 3.94
CA MET A 42 1.23 -19.59 4.73
C MET A 42 2.59 -20.22 5.05
N ASP A 43 2.61 -21.48 5.49
CA ASP A 43 3.86 -22.20 5.81
C ASP A 43 4.76 -22.38 4.58
N ARG A 44 4.16 -22.44 3.39
CA ARG A 44 4.87 -22.50 2.11
C ARG A 44 5.30 -21.13 1.58
N GLY A 45 4.97 -20.03 2.26
CA GLY A 45 5.26 -18.67 1.82
C GLY A 45 4.46 -18.23 0.59
N TYR A 46 3.35 -18.89 0.29
CA TYR A 46 2.46 -18.48 -0.81
C TYR A 46 1.61 -17.28 -0.42
N ILE A 47 1.22 -17.19 0.85
CA ILE A 47 0.50 -16.09 1.47
C ILE A 47 1.36 -15.55 2.61
N LEU A 48 1.61 -14.26 2.63
CA LEU A 48 2.43 -13.61 3.66
C LEU A 48 1.51 -12.96 4.71
N PRO A 49 1.70 -13.21 6.01
CA PRO A 49 0.90 -12.55 7.04
C PRO A 49 1.10 -11.03 7.01
N HIS A 50 0.05 -10.28 7.33
CA HIS A 50 0.02 -8.81 7.24
C HIS A 50 1.03 -8.13 8.19
N ALA A 51 1.30 -8.71 9.36
CA ALA A 51 2.28 -8.19 10.32
C ALA A 51 3.15 -9.31 10.88
N HIS A 52 4.45 -9.06 11.01
CA HIS A 52 5.38 -10.01 11.61
C HIS A 52 4.89 -10.42 13.01
N GLY A 53 4.77 -11.74 13.21
CA GLY A 53 4.36 -12.33 14.48
C GLY A 53 2.85 -12.54 14.66
N THR A 54 1.99 -11.92 13.85
CA THR A 54 0.53 -12.19 13.91
C THR A 54 0.07 -12.85 12.62
N ARG A 55 -0.52 -14.06 12.71
CA ARG A 55 -1.12 -14.77 11.55
C ARG A 55 -2.45 -14.15 11.11
N LYS A 56 -2.48 -12.81 11.01
CA LYS A 56 -3.63 -12.04 10.60
C LYS A 56 -3.69 -11.94 9.07
N ILE A 57 -4.90 -12.05 8.55
CA ILE A 57 -5.21 -12.05 7.12
C ILE A 57 -5.90 -10.74 6.81
N ASN A 58 -5.28 -9.94 5.94
CA ASN A 58 -5.84 -8.71 5.40
C ASN A 58 -6.58 -8.97 4.09
N GLY A 59 -7.10 -7.89 3.50
CA GLY A 59 -7.83 -7.95 2.23
C GLY A 59 -7.00 -8.49 1.07
N GLU A 60 -5.72 -8.13 0.97
CA GLU A 60 -4.83 -8.63 -0.07
C GLU A 60 -4.62 -10.15 0.04
N ASN A 61 -4.44 -10.64 1.27
CA ASN A 61 -4.35 -12.06 1.55
C ASN A 61 -5.66 -12.79 1.21
N LEU A 62 -6.82 -12.18 1.48
CA LEU A 62 -8.11 -12.73 1.06
C LEU A 62 -8.22 -12.84 -0.45
N ASP A 63 -7.87 -11.79 -1.19
CA ASP A 63 -7.91 -11.80 -2.65
C ASP A 63 -7.03 -12.94 -3.20
N MET A 64 -5.83 -13.11 -2.64
CA MET A 64 -4.92 -14.21 -2.99
C MET A 64 -5.54 -15.59 -2.70
N ILE A 65 -6.15 -15.78 -1.53
CA ILE A 65 -6.83 -17.05 -1.15
C ILE A 65 -7.95 -17.38 -2.13
N VAL A 66 -8.78 -16.38 -2.47
CA VAL A 66 -9.91 -16.54 -3.40
C VAL A 66 -9.43 -16.93 -4.80
N LEU A 67 -8.41 -16.25 -5.32
CA LEU A 67 -7.85 -16.54 -6.64
C LEU A 67 -7.20 -17.93 -6.70
N ILE A 68 -6.43 -18.31 -5.66
CA ILE A 68 -5.89 -19.67 -5.57
C ILE A 68 -7.05 -20.68 -5.57
N ARG A 69 -8.09 -20.47 -4.74
CA ARG A 69 -9.24 -21.37 -4.69
C ARG A 69 -9.91 -21.51 -6.06
N GLN A 70 -10.18 -20.41 -6.76
CA GLN A 70 -10.80 -20.41 -8.09
C GLN A 70 -9.99 -21.28 -9.06
N ALA A 71 -8.69 -21.05 -9.16
CA ALA A 71 -7.82 -21.85 -10.03
C ALA A 71 -7.77 -23.33 -9.62
N ARG A 72 -7.76 -23.62 -8.31
CA ARG A 72 -7.78 -25.00 -7.78
C ARG A 72 -9.08 -25.74 -8.13
N VAL A 73 -10.22 -25.06 -8.03
CA VAL A 73 -11.54 -25.63 -8.41
C VAL A 73 -11.57 -25.94 -9.91
N SER A 74 -10.89 -25.14 -10.73
CA SER A 74 -10.71 -25.41 -12.17
C SER A 74 -9.66 -26.47 -12.50
N GLY A 75 -9.13 -27.19 -11.52
CA GLY A 75 -8.16 -28.28 -11.73
C GLY A 75 -6.70 -27.81 -11.88
N ILE A 76 -6.39 -26.53 -11.69
CA ILE A 76 -5.02 -26.02 -11.83
C ILE A 76 -4.16 -26.47 -10.63
N PRO A 77 -2.94 -27.01 -10.85
CA PRO A 77 -2.01 -27.35 -9.77
C PRO A 77 -1.66 -26.15 -8.88
N LEU A 78 -1.49 -26.38 -7.57
CA LEU A 78 -1.31 -25.31 -6.58
C LEU A 78 -0.22 -24.30 -6.93
N ARG A 79 0.98 -24.77 -7.34
CA ARG A 79 2.08 -23.86 -7.70
C ARG A 79 1.71 -22.94 -8.86
N ARG A 80 0.99 -23.46 -9.87
CA ARG A 80 0.53 -22.68 -11.02
C ARG A 80 -0.61 -21.73 -10.63
N ALA A 81 -1.53 -22.18 -9.78
CA ALA A 81 -2.59 -21.33 -9.23
C ALA A 81 -2.04 -20.12 -8.47
N VAL A 82 -1.00 -20.32 -7.66
CA VAL A 82 -0.31 -19.24 -6.93
C VAL A 82 0.35 -18.25 -7.90
N ALA A 83 1.03 -18.75 -8.94
CA ALA A 83 1.65 -17.88 -9.95
C ALA A 83 0.62 -17.02 -10.69
N MET A 84 -0.49 -17.64 -11.14
CA MET A 84 -1.58 -16.94 -11.82
C MET A 84 -2.25 -15.90 -10.90
N ALA A 85 -2.44 -16.23 -9.63
CA ALA A 85 -3.02 -15.29 -8.66
C ALA A 85 -2.11 -14.07 -8.45
N ARG A 86 -0.79 -14.26 -8.32
CA ARG A 86 0.18 -13.16 -8.21
C ARG A 86 0.19 -12.27 -9.45
N GLU A 87 0.21 -12.88 -10.62
CA GLU A 87 0.14 -12.15 -11.90
C GLU A 87 -1.14 -11.29 -11.95
N ARG A 88 -2.30 -11.89 -11.64
CA ARG A 88 -3.57 -11.16 -11.64
C ARG A 88 -3.62 -10.00 -10.65
N LEU A 89 -3.02 -10.18 -9.47
CA LEU A 89 -2.94 -9.13 -8.44
C LEU A 89 -1.95 -8.04 -8.83
N SER A 90 -0.83 -8.36 -9.48
CA SER A 90 0.10 -7.34 -10.02
C SER A 90 -0.47 -6.52 -11.17
N GLN A 91 -1.42 -7.09 -11.92
CA GLN A 91 -2.16 -6.39 -12.99
C GLN A 91 -3.35 -5.58 -12.47
N ARG A 92 -3.69 -5.71 -11.18
CA ARG A 92 -4.68 -4.83 -10.57
C ARG A 92 -3.98 -3.49 -10.40
N GLU A 93 -4.26 -2.55 -11.29
CA GLU A 93 -3.97 -1.14 -11.04
C GLU A 93 -4.45 -0.85 -9.61
N GLU A 94 -3.56 -0.29 -8.78
CA GLU A 94 -4.05 0.34 -7.55
C GLU A 94 -5.19 1.25 -7.98
N PRO A 95 -6.37 1.20 -7.31
CA PRO A 95 -7.39 2.19 -7.59
C PRO A 95 -6.68 3.53 -7.46
N GLY A 96 -6.66 4.28 -8.57
CA GLY A 96 -5.92 5.52 -8.65
C GLY A 96 -6.19 6.38 -7.42
N LEU A 97 -5.23 7.23 -7.10
CA LEU A 97 -5.33 8.23 -6.03
C LEU A 97 -6.61 9.10 -6.10
N ASP A 98 -7.42 8.95 -7.16
CA ASP A 98 -8.77 9.45 -7.41
C ASP A 98 -9.74 9.39 -6.22
N GLY A 99 -9.50 8.54 -5.22
CA GLY A 99 -10.34 8.45 -4.02
C GLY A 99 -9.76 9.04 -2.73
N TRP A 100 -8.47 9.43 -2.71
CA TRP A 100 -7.75 9.73 -1.46
C TRP A 100 -7.16 11.13 -1.38
N VAL A 101 -6.81 11.72 -2.52
CA VAL A 101 -6.20 13.04 -2.52
C VAL A 101 -7.15 13.96 -3.25
N SER A 102 -7.80 14.86 -2.51
CA SER A 102 -8.52 15.95 -3.18
C SER A 102 -7.52 16.67 -4.09
N PRO A 103 -7.93 17.14 -5.28
CA PRO A 103 -7.05 17.93 -6.14
C PRO A 103 -6.35 19.06 -5.34
N SER A 104 -7.07 19.67 -4.39
CA SER A 104 -6.54 20.67 -3.47
C SER A 104 -5.42 20.19 -2.52
N ALA A 105 -5.41 18.92 -2.13
CA ALA A 105 -4.34 18.36 -1.29
C ALA A 105 -3.08 18.06 -2.12
N VAL A 106 -3.23 17.71 -3.40
CA VAL A 106 -2.11 17.65 -4.35
C VAL A 106 -1.55 19.05 -4.58
N ASP A 107 -2.41 20.04 -4.83
CA ASP A 107 -2.01 21.42 -5.05
C ASP A 107 -1.27 21.99 -3.83
N SER A 108 -1.76 21.71 -2.62
CA SER A 108 -1.09 22.13 -1.37
C SER A 108 0.27 21.46 -1.18
N LEU A 109 0.42 20.18 -1.55
CA LEU A 109 1.71 19.49 -1.54
C LEU A 109 2.69 20.08 -2.56
N VAL A 110 2.21 20.40 -3.76
CA VAL A 110 3.01 21.07 -4.80
C VAL A 110 3.47 22.45 -4.31
N GLU A 111 2.59 23.21 -3.69
CA GLU A 111 2.90 24.53 -3.12
C GLU A 111 3.94 24.43 -1.98
N GLN A 112 3.80 23.43 -1.10
CA GLN A 112 4.79 23.16 -0.04
C GLN A 112 6.15 22.78 -0.61
N LEU A 113 6.20 21.93 -1.65
CA LEU A 113 7.46 21.54 -2.31
C LEU A 113 8.12 22.73 -3.03
N MET A 114 7.34 23.60 -3.68
CA MET A 114 7.86 24.83 -4.30
C MET A 114 8.40 25.81 -3.25
N THR A 115 7.73 25.92 -2.10
CA THR A 115 8.18 26.76 -0.98
C THR A 115 9.49 26.23 -0.38
N LEU A 116 9.60 24.91 -0.18
CA LEU A 116 10.83 24.24 0.26
C LEU A 116 11.98 24.44 -0.74
N ARG A 117 11.71 24.32 -2.04
CA ARG A 117 12.71 24.55 -3.10
C ARG A 117 13.23 25.98 -3.09
N SER A 118 12.36 26.97 -2.90
CA SER A 118 12.74 28.39 -2.77
C SER A 118 13.58 28.64 -1.51
N GLY A 119 13.22 27.99 -0.39
CA GLY A 119 14.00 28.02 0.84
C GLY A 119 15.42 27.46 0.68
N ILE A 120 15.57 26.34 -0.03
CA ILE A 120 16.88 25.75 -0.36
C ILE A 120 17.72 26.73 -1.20
N GLY A 121 17.15 27.32 -2.25
CA GLY A 121 17.86 28.32 -3.07
C GLY A 121 18.30 29.56 -2.27
N SER A 122 17.50 29.96 -1.29
CA SER A 122 17.83 31.07 -0.39
C SER A 122 18.98 30.72 0.55
N LEU A 123 19.00 29.49 1.09
CA LEU A 123 20.11 28.97 1.89
C LEU A 123 21.40 28.82 1.07
N GLU A 124 21.31 28.36 -0.17
CA GLU A 124 22.46 28.28 -1.08
C GLU A 124 23.06 29.66 -1.36
N ASN A 125 22.23 30.68 -1.55
CA ASN A 125 22.68 32.06 -1.75
C ASN A 125 23.32 32.66 -0.49
N VAL A 126 22.78 32.36 0.70
CA VAL A 126 23.38 32.76 1.98
C VAL A 126 24.70 32.04 2.22
N LEU A 127 24.78 30.73 1.96
CA LEU A 127 26.02 29.96 2.08
C LEU A 127 27.08 30.41 1.06
N ARG A 128 26.67 30.80 -0.14
CA ARG A 128 27.56 31.36 -1.18
C ARG A 128 28.04 32.77 -0.81
N GLY A 129 27.18 33.59 -0.19
CA GLY A 129 27.54 34.92 0.31
C GLY A 129 28.39 34.90 1.59
N ALA A 130 28.20 33.90 2.46
CA ALA A 130 28.94 33.72 3.71
C ALA A 130 30.32 33.07 3.53
N ARG A 131 30.63 32.56 2.32
CA ARG A 131 31.95 32.03 1.95
C ARG A 131 32.57 32.80 0.77
N PRO A 132 33.07 34.03 0.97
CA PRO A 132 34.03 34.60 0.02
C PRO A 132 35.37 33.89 0.24
N GLY A 133 35.60 32.73 -0.42
CA GLY A 133 36.93 32.12 -0.41
C GLY A 133 37.09 30.62 -0.66
N LEU A 134 36.03 29.83 -0.90
CA LEU A 134 36.24 28.44 -1.31
C LEU A 134 36.15 28.31 -2.84
N SER A 135 37.31 28.54 -3.45
CA SER A 135 37.62 28.16 -4.83
C SER A 135 37.37 26.66 -5.04
N ALA A 136 36.92 26.33 -6.24
CA ALA A 136 36.48 25.01 -6.73
C ALA A 136 37.60 23.95 -6.85
N ALA A 137 38.42 23.76 -5.82
CA ALA A 137 39.57 22.85 -5.85
C ALA A 137 39.45 21.62 -4.91
N ALA A 138 38.28 21.33 -4.34
CA ALA A 138 38.15 20.29 -3.31
C ALA A 138 37.07 19.22 -3.57
N LEU A 139 36.71 18.97 -4.85
CA LEU A 139 35.83 17.85 -5.20
C LEU A 139 36.41 16.88 -6.26
N ASP A 140 37.66 17.07 -6.69
CA ASP A 140 38.42 16.07 -7.45
C ASP A 140 39.48 15.44 -6.55
N GLY A 141 39.05 14.52 -5.68
CA GLY A 141 39.97 13.73 -4.87
C GLY A 141 39.37 13.19 -3.60
N VAL A 142 38.67 12.05 -3.73
CA VAL A 142 38.65 10.83 -2.88
C VAL A 142 37.29 10.15 -3.04
#